data_AF-A0A7K0VTE6-F1
#
_entry.id   AF-A0A7K0VTE6-F1
#
_cell.length_a   1.000
_cell.length_b   1.000
_cell.length_c   1.000
_cell.angle_alpha   90.00
_cell.angle_beta   90.00
_cell.angle_gamma   90.00
#
_symmetry.space_group_name_H-M   'P 1'
#
loop_
_entity.id
_entity.type
_entity.pdbx_description
1 polymer ?
#
loop_
_entity_poly.entity_id
_entity_poly.type
_entity_poly.pdbx_seq_one_letter_code
_entity_poly.pdbx_strand_id
1 'polypeptide(L)'
;MKDADILFHHAAEKYNSSKTTPDKVMQVNVIATERLFHAAVNAKLNRVVFTSSLYAYGSLGPESMCETDLASPTTLYGSSKLMGWSLIS
;
A
#
# COMPACT_ATOMS: atom_id res chain seq x y z
N MET A 1 15.77 -7.49 8.82
CA MET A 1 16.30 -6.18 8.36
C MET A 1 17.50 -5.78 9.22
N LYS A 2 18.49 -6.66 9.41
CA LYS A 2 19.72 -6.24 10.08
C LYS A 2 20.47 -5.30 9.12
N ASP A 3 20.99 -4.20 9.66
CA ASP A 3 21.86 -3.24 8.96
C ASP A 3 21.20 -2.39 7.85
N ALA A 4 19.87 -2.35 7.79
CA ALA A 4 19.17 -1.41 6.92
C ALA A 4 18.93 -0.09 7.65
N ASP A 5 18.98 1.04 6.95
CA ASP A 5 18.60 2.36 7.47
C ASP A 5 17.20 2.81 7.00
N ILE A 6 16.82 2.39 5.79
CA ILE A 6 15.60 2.81 5.08
C ILE A 6 14.95 1.60 4.42
N LEU A 7 13.63 1.48 4.54
CA LEU A 7 12.83 0.50 3.79
C LEU A 7 12.14 1.16 2.60
N PHE A 8 12.38 0.65 1.39
CA PHE A 8 11.60 0.98 0.18
C PHE A 8 10.64 -0.17 -0.13
N HIS A 9 9.35 0.00 0.16
CA HIS A 9 8.34 -1.04 -0.03
C HIS A 9 7.62 -0.89 -1.38
N HIS A 10 8.07 -1.66 -2.36
CA HIS A 10 7.47 -1.78 -3.70
C HIS A 10 6.71 -3.09 -3.91
N ALA A 11 6.88 -4.08 -3.03
CA ALA A 11 6.33 -5.41 -3.21
C ALA A 11 4.80 -5.39 -3.06
N ALA A 12 4.08 -5.84 -4.09
CA ALA A 12 2.63 -5.96 -4.09
C ALA A 12 2.17 -6.89 -5.23
N GLU A 13 1.03 -7.55 -5.05
CA GLU A 13 0.24 -8.10 -6.13
C GLU A 13 -0.34 -6.93 -6.95
N LYS A 14 -0.04 -6.90 -8.25
CA LYS A 14 -0.44 -5.80 -9.15
C LYS A 14 -1.93 -5.87 -9.50
N TYR A 15 -2.51 -4.71 -9.79
CA TYR A 15 -3.93 -4.56 -10.13
C TYR A 15 -4.45 -5.58 -11.17
N ASN A 16 -3.73 -5.79 -12.28
CA ASN A 16 -4.21 -6.67 -13.35
C ASN A 16 -4.40 -8.13 -12.87
N SER A 17 -3.46 -8.63 -12.08
CA SER A 17 -3.49 -9.98 -11.50
C SER A 17 -4.41 -10.09 -10.28
N SER A 18 -4.68 -8.96 -9.61
CA SER A 18 -5.51 -8.89 -8.40
C SER A 18 -6.97 -9.33 -8.62
N LYS A 19 -7.49 -9.18 -9.85
CA LYS A 19 -8.90 -9.45 -10.18
C LYS A 19 -9.29 -10.92 -10.04
N THR A 20 -8.34 -11.83 -10.18
CA THR A 20 -8.56 -13.29 -10.12
C THR A 20 -7.98 -13.92 -8.85
N THR A 21 -7.32 -13.14 -7.99
CA THR A 21 -6.59 -13.65 -6.80
C THR A 21 -6.82 -12.79 -5.54
N PRO A 22 -8.07 -12.54 -5.13
CA PRO A 22 -8.39 -11.62 -4.02
C PRO A 22 -7.72 -12.02 -2.70
N ASP A 23 -7.65 -13.30 -2.36
CA ASP A 23 -6.98 -13.77 -1.15
C ASP A 23 -5.48 -13.45 -1.16
N LYS A 24 -4.85 -13.59 -2.34
CA LYS A 24 -3.44 -13.27 -2.51
C LYS A 24 -3.19 -11.77 -2.34
N VAL A 25 -4.12 -10.93 -2.80
CA VAL A 25 -4.07 -9.48 -2.59
C VAL A 25 -4.12 -9.16 -1.10
N MET A 26 -5.03 -9.76 -0.34
CA MET A 26 -5.10 -9.55 1.11
C MET A 26 -3.82 -10.03 1.81
N GLN A 27 -3.35 -11.24 1.48
CA GLN A 27 -2.14 -11.80 2.08
C GLN A 27 -0.89 -10.98 1.79
N VAL A 28 -0.69 -10.55 0.53
CA VAL A 28 0.53 -9.86 0.11
C VAL A 28 0.45 -8.36 0.38
N ASN A 29 -0.63 -7.69 -0.04
CA ASN A 29 -0.67 -6.22 -0.02
C ASN A 29 -1.05 -5.67 1.35
N VAL A 30 -1.77 -6.43 2.18
CA VAL A 30 -2.21 -5.98 3.50
C VAL A 30 -1.40 -6.67 4.60
N ILE A 31 -1.53 -7.99 4.74
CA ILE A 31 -0.95 -8.73 5.87
C ILE A 31 0.58 -8.72 5.82
N ALA A 32 1.20 -9.00 4.67
CA ALA A 32 2.65 -8.96 4.57
C ALA A 32 3.21 -7.53 4.69
N THR A 33 2.48 -6.52 4.20
CA THR A 33 2.83 -5.10 4.39
C THR A 33 2.85 -4.71 5.87
N GLU A 34 1.80 -5.05 6.62
CA GLU A 34 1.72 -4.83 8.07
C GLU A 34 2.91 -5.46 8.80
N ARG A 35 3.19 -6.74 8.53
CA ARG A 35 4.33 -7.46 9.10
C ARG A 35 5.66 -6.79 8.76
N LEU A 36 5.80 -6.28 7.54
CA LEU A 36 7.01 -5.59 7.10
C LEU A 36 7.19 -4.26 7.83
N PHE A 37 6.11 -3.50 8.06
CA PHE A 37 6.15 -2.28 8.86
C PHE A 37 6.50 -2.56 10.32
N HIS A 38 5.92 -3.59 10.94
CA HIS A 38 6.34 -4.03 12.28
C HIS A 38 7.82 -4.44 12.31
N ALA A 39 8.31 -5.14 11.29
CA ALA A 39 9.71 -5.51 11.20
C ALA A 39 10.62 -4.27 11.06
N ALA A 40 10.19 -3.23 10.34
CA ALA A 40 10.92 -1.96 10.23
C ALA A 40 10.99 -1.22 11.57
N VAL A 41 9.88 -1.18 12.33
CA VAL A 41 9.83 -0.62 13.68
C VAL A 41 10.77 -1.38 14.62
N ASN A 42 10.71 -2.72 14.62
CA ASN A 42 11.56 -3.56 15.46
C ASN A 42 13.06 -3.43 15.11
N ALA A 43 13.37 -3.19 13.84
CA ALA A 43 14.73 -2.91 13.38
C ALA A 43 15.17 -1.45 13.62
N LYS A 44 14.30 -0.59 14.18
CA LYS A 44 14.54 0.83 14.43
C LYS A 44 14.95 1.60 13.17
N LEU A 45 14.31 1.30 12.04
CA LEU A 45 14.54 2.04 10.80
C LEU A 45 14.07 3.48 10.96
N ASN A 46 14.84 4.43 10.44
CA ASN A 46 14.52 5.86 10.54
C ASN A 46 13.54 6.33 9.45
N ARG A 47 13.31 5.50 8.42
CA ARG A 47 12.45 5.86 7.30
C ARG A 47 11.86 4.64 6.59
N VAL A 48 10.60 4.75 6.22
CA VAL A 48 9.92 3.83 5.32
C VAL A 48 9.32 4.64 4.17
N VAL A 49 9.56 4.19 2.94
CA VAL A 49 8.96 4.74 1.72
C VAL A 49 8.02 3.68 1.16
N PHE A 50 6.72 3.93 1.26
CA PHE A 50 5.67 3.02 0.80
C PHE A 50 5.14 3.44 -0.57
N THR A 51 4.99 2.48 -1.48
CA THR A 51 4.41 2.75 -2.81
C THR A 51 2.90 2.56 -2.77
N SER A 52 2.16 3.67 -2.63
CA SER A 52 0.70 3.71 -2.78
C SER A 52 0.27 3.68 -4.26
N SER A 53 -0.97 4.06 -4.57
CA SER A 53 -1.48 4.17 -5.93
C SER A 53 -2.66 5.13 -6.02
N LEU A 54 -2.84 5.76 -7.17
CA LEU A 54 -4.05 6.55 -7.51
C LEU A 54 -5.35 5.75 -7.35
N TYR A 55 -5.27 4.41 -7.43
CA TYR A 55 -6.43 3.53 -7.21
C TYR A 55 -7.00 3.61 -5.79
N ALA A 56 -6.28 4.19 -4.82
CA ALA A 56 -6.79 4.51 -3.49
C ALA A 56 -7.91 5.57 -3.53
N TYR A 57 -7.92 6.44 -4.54
CA TYR A 57 -8.92 7.49 -4.72
C TYR A 57 -10.11 7.07 -5.60
N GLY A 58 -10.00 5.95 -6.33
CA GLY A 58 -11.04 5.48 -7.25
C GLY A 58 -11.02 6.19 -8.61
N SER A 59 -12.12 6.12 -9.36
CA SER A 59 -12.26 6.88 -10.61
C SER A 59 -12.74 8.30 -10.30
N LEU A 60 -11.81 9.15 -9.91
CA LEU A 60 -11.99 10.58 -10.09
C LEU A 60 -11.97 10.81 -11.61
N GLY A 61 -13.00 11.46 -12.15
CA GLY A 61 -13.19 11.68 -13.59
C GLY A 61 -12.07 12.53 -14.21
N PRO A 62 -12.32 13.30 -15.29
CA PRO A 62 -11.25 13.97 -16.05
C PRO A 62 -10.55 15.13 -15.31
N GLU A 63 -10.83 15.31 -14.03
CA GLU A 63 -10.29 16.40 -13.21
C GLU A 63 -8.90 16.05 -12.66
N SER A 64 -8.14 17.09 -12.31
CA SER A 64 -6.84 16.91 -11.68
C SER A 64 -7.02 16.37 -10.25
N MET A 65 -6.31 15.31 -9.92
CA MET A 65 -6.29 14.73 -8.57
C MET A 65 -5.40 15.57 -7.64
N CYS A 66 -5.82 15.72 -6.39
CA CYS A 66 -5.04 16.28 -5.28
C CYS A 66 -4.88 15.25 -4.16
N GLU A 67 -3.76 15.24 -3.43
CA GLU A 67 -3.56 14.31 -2.31
C GLU A 67 -4.58 14.49 -1.18
N THR A 68 -5.22 15.67 -1.08
CA THR A 68 -6.29 15.97 -0.12
C THR A 68 -7.67 15.46 -0.54
N ASP A 69 -7.80 14.88 -1.73
CA ASP A 69 -9.08 14.32 -2.20
C ASP A 69 -9.51 13.16 -1.30
N LEU A 70 -10.83 12.93 -1.22
CA LEU A 70 -11.34 11.82 -0.42
C LEU A 70 -11.00 10.48 -1.09
N ALA A 71 -10.32 9.61 -0.33
CA ALA A 71 -10.04 8.26 -0.78
C ALA A 71 -11.33 7.45 -0.91
N SER A 72 -11.66 7.01 -2.13
CA SER A 72 -12.86 6.21 -2.43
C SER A 72 -12.51 5.04 -3.36
N PRO A 73 -11.76 4.04 -2.89
CA PRO A 73 -11.27 2.96 -3.75
C PRO A 73 -12.43 2.08 -4.22
N THR A 74 -12.51 1.84 -5.53
CA THR A 74 -13.54 0.98 -6.15
C THR A 74 -13.05 -0.43 -6.47
N THR A 75 -11.83 -0.77 -6.05
CA THR A 75 -11.18 -2.05 -6.35
C THR A 75 -10.45 -2.57 -5.11
N LEU A 76 -10.36 -3.89 -4.95
CA LEU A 76 -9.63 -4.50 -3.83
C LEU A 76 -8.15 -4.08 -3.80
N TYR A 77 -7.51 -3.95 -4.96
CA TYR A 77 -6.16 -3.41 -5.06
C TYR A 77 -6.08 -1.99 -4.51
N GLY A 78 -7.00 -1.11 -4.92
CA GLY A 78 -7.09 0.26 -4.40
C GLY A 78 -7.29 0.30 -2.89
N SER A 79 -8.21 -0.52 -2.37
CA SER A 79 -8.44 -0.67 -0.92
C SER A 79 -7.16 -1.13 -0.21
N SER A 80 -6.42 -2.08 -0.79
CA SER A 80 -5.16 -2.55 -0.20
C SER A 80 -4.07 -1.47 -0.12
N LYS A 81 -4.05 -0.54 -1.09
CA LYS A 81 -3.12 0.60 -1.07
C LYS A 81 -3.52 1.66 -0.04
N LEU A 82 -4.81 1.94 0.08
CA LEU A 82 -5.33 2.79 1.15
C LEU A 82 -5.04 2.20 2.54
N MET A 83 -5.24 0.89 2.72
CA MET A 83 -4.90 0.20 3.98
C MET A 83 -3.42 0.32 4.30
N GLY A 84 -2.53 0.10 3.33
CA GLY A 84 -1.08 0.28 3.52
C GLY A 84 -0.72 1.71 3.94
N TRP A 85 -1.38 2.72 3.38
CA TRP A 85 -1.23 4.11 3.82
C TRP A 85 -1.72 4.32 5.26
N SER A 86 -2.88 3.78 5.64
CA SER A 86 -3.42 3.88 7.00
C SER A 86 -2.56 3.18 8.05
N LEU A 87 -1.79 2.14 7.68
CA LEU A 87 -0.90 1.43 8.60
C LEU A 87 0.42 2.18 8.88
N ILE A 88 0.79 3.13 8.03
CA ILE A 88 2.07 3.86 8.13
C ILE A 88 1.89 5.35 8.52
N SER A 89 0.65 5.85 8.49
CA SER A 89 0.29 7.22 8.89
C SER A 89 0.05 7.31 10.40
#